data_AF-A0A7S9CV64-F1
#
_entry.id   AF-A0A7S9CV64-F1
#
_cell.length_a   1.000
_cell.length_b   1.000
_cell.length_c   1.000
_cell.angle_alpha   90.00
_cell.angle_beta   90.00
_cell.angle_gamma   90.00
#
_symmetry.space_group_name_H-M   'P 1'
#
loop_
_entity.id
_entity.type
_entity.pdbx_description
1 polymer ?
#
loop_
_entity_poly.entity_id
_entity_poly.type
_entity_poly.pdbx_seq_one_letter_code
_entity_poly.pdbx_strand_id
1 'polypeptide(L)'
;MARTATLPVLNGESGLSRYLAEIRKFPMLEPQQEYMLAKRWREHDDRDAAHKLVTSHLRLVAKIAMGYRGYGLPISEVVSEGNVGLMQAVKRFEPEKGFRLATYAMWWIKASIQEYILRSWSLVKMGTTANQKKLFFNLRKAKSKISALEEGDLRPDQVKIIAKRLGVTDQDVIDMNRRLGGDASLNAPIRDDGEAGEWQDWLVDNSPNAEAVMAESEEFDHRRQALNGAIGVLNPRERRIFEARRLADEPMTLEDLAAEFGVSRERVRQIEVRAFEKVQSAVKGTIARQEAALEAAH
;
A
#
# COMPACT_ATOMS: atom_id res chain seq x y z
N MET A 1 6.70 -47.23 25.45
CA MET A 1 7.06 -45.86 25.04
C MET A 1 6.17 -45.47 23.87
N ALA A 2 5.16 -44.64 24.10
CA ALA A 2 4.28 -44.17 23.03
C ALA A 2 5.08 -43.23 22.13
N ARG A 3 5.25 -43.57 20.86
CA ARG A 3 5.76 -42.62 19.85
C ARG A 3 4.79 -41.45 19.81
N THR A 4 5.18 -40.31 20.36
CA THR A 4 4.53 -39.02 20.12
C THR A 4 4.52 -38.83 18.61
N ALA A 5 3.35 -38.91 17.99
CA ALA A 5 3.22 -38.71 16.56
C ALA A 5 3.55 -37.24 16.27
N THR A 6 4.75 -36.97 15.78
CA THR A 6 5.15 -35.62 15.39
C THR A 6 4.20 -35.09 14.32
N LEU A 7 3.77 -33.83 14.48
CA LEU A 7 2.91 -33.17 13.49
C LEU A 7 3.58 -33.22 12.10
N PRO A 8 2.86 -33.62 11.05
CA PRO A 8 3.36 -33.58 9.67
C PRO A 8 3.86 -32.19 9.29
N VAL A 9 5.08 -32.10 8.76
CA VAL A 9 5.67 -30.82 8.32
C VAL A 9 5.22 -30.53 6.87
N LEU A 10 4.72 -29.32 6.64
CA LEU A 10 4.31 -28.84 5.32
C LEU A 10 5.49 -28.16 4.60
N ASN A 11 6.15 -28.89 3.70
CA ASN A 11 7.25 -28.36 2.87
C ASN A 11 6.79 -28.16 1.41
N GLY A 12 6.45 -26.94 1.01
CA GLY A 12 6.09 -26.60 -0.38
C GLY A 12 4.92 -27.42 -0.97
N GLU A 13 4.79 -27.43 -2.29
CA GLU A 13 3.72 -28.16 -2.98
C GLU A 13 3.90 -29.69 -2.95
N SER A 14 5.14 -30.18 -3.06
CA SER A 14 5.45 -31.61 -2.97
C SER A 14 5.19 -32.18 -1.57
N GLY A 15 5.32 -31.36 -0.52
CA GLY A 15 4.99 -31.72 0.86
C GLY A 15 3.49 -31.79 1.15
N LEU A 16 2.64 -31.09 0.38
CA LEU A 16 1.19 -31.10 0.61
C LEU A 16 0.59 -32.50 0.40
N SER A 17 0.97 -33.19 -0.68
CA SER A 17 0.45 -34.54 -0.97
C SER A 17 0.82 -35.54 0.14
N ARG A 18 2.05 -35.45 0.65
CA ARG A 18 2.52 -36.26 1.79
C ARG A 18 1.74 -35.92 3.06
N TYR A 19 1.58 -34.63 3.37
CA TYR A 19 0.80 -34.15 4.49
C TYR A 19 -0.64 -34.69 4.46
N LEU A 20 -1.31 -34.58 3.30
CA LEU A 20 -2.67 -35.07 3.11
C LEU A 20 -2.78 -36.60 3.30
N ALA A 21 -1.74 -37.35 2.96
CA ALA A 21 -1.67 -38.79 3.22
C ALA A 21 -1.44 -39.10 4.70
N GLU A 22 -0.60 -38.34 5.39
CA GLU A 22 -0.32 -38.52 6.81
C GLU A 22 -1.51 -38.18 7.70
N ILE A 23 -2.22 -37.08 7.44
CA ILE A 23 -3.38 -36.69 8.25
C ILE A 23 -4.56 -37.69 8.15
N ARG A 24 -4.61 -38.49 7.08
CA ARG A 24 -5.63 -39.54 6.91
C ARG A 24 -5.38 -40.73 7.84
N LYS A 25 -4.16 -40.93 8.33
CA LYS A 25 -3.79 -42.02 9.24
C LYS A 25 -4.29 -41.78 10.66
N PHE A 26 -4.59 -40.54 11.05
CA PHE A 26 -5.14 -40.25 12.37
C PHE A 26 -6.61 -40.72 12.47
N PRO A 27 -6.97 -41.43 13.54
CA PRO A 27 -8.35 -41.88 13.76
C PRO A 27 -9.27 -40.69 14.04
N MET A 28 -10.53 -40.82 13.61
CA MET A 28 -11.58 -39.90 14.04
C MET A 28 -12.00 -40.22 15.47
N LEU A 29 -12.29 -39.17 16.24
CA LEU A 29 -12.75 -39.31 17.62
C LEU A 29 -14.27 -39.42 17.69
N GLU A 30 -14.73 -40.38 18.48
CA GLU A 30 -16.12 -40.46 18.90
C GLU A 30 -16.48 -39.30 19.83
N PRO A 31 -17.76 -38.87 19.89
CA PRO A 31 -18.19 -37.76 20.74
C PRO A 31 -17.72 -37.87 22.20
N GLN A 32 -17.80 -39.07 22.79
CA GLN A 32 -17.40 -39.30 24.17
C GLN A 32 -15.89 -39.17 24.37
N GLN A 33 -15.09 -39.62 23.40
CA GLN A 33 -13.63 -39.49 23.44
C GLN A 33 -13.21 -38.02 23.32
N GLU A 34 -13.86 -37.28 22.42
CA GLU A 34 -13.66 -35.84 22.25
C GLU A 34 -13.97 -35.08 23.55
N TYR A 35 -15.08 -35.39 24.22
CA TYR A 35 -15.45 -34.81 25.52
C TYR A 35 -14.39 -35.08 26.59
N MET A 36 -13.98 -36.35 26.76
CA MET A 36 -12.99 -36.73 27.78
C MET A 36 -11.62 -36.07 27.54
N LEU A 37 -11.18 -36.00 26.28
CA LEU A 37 -9.91 -35.35 25.92
C LEU A 37 -9.99 -33.84 26.13
N ALA A 38 -11.11 -33.19 25.76
CA ALA A 38 -11.30 -31.76 25.96
C ALA A 38 -11.34 -31.39 27.45
N LYS A 39 -11.99 -32.22 28.28
CA LYS A 39 -12.02 -32.04 29.74
C LYS A 39 -10.63 -32.17 30.35
N ARG A 40 -9.88 -33.23 30.00
CA ARG A 40 -8.49 -33.41 30.43
C ARG A 40 -7.58 -32.24 30.07
N TRP A 41 -7.68 -31.76 28.82
CA TRP A 41 -6.92 -30.60 28.39
C TRP A 41 -7.25 -29.36 29.23
N ARG A 42 -8.54 -29.08 29.47
CA ARG A 42 -8.98 -27.88 30.19
C ARG A 42 -8.67 -27.92 31.69
N GLU A 43 -8.80 -29.07 32.33
CA GLU A 43 -8.63 -29.22 33.79
C GLU A 43 -7.16 -29.45 34.19
N HIS A 44 -6.36 -30.05 33.31
CA HIS A 44 -5.02 -30.52 33.64
C HIS A 44 -3.91 -30.04 32.69
N ASP A 45 -4.23 -29.17 31.72
CA ASP A 45 -3.29 -28.71 30.68
C ASP A 45 -2.58 -29.87 29.95
N ASP A 46 -3.31 -30.98 29.77
CA ASP A 46 -2.81 -32.23 29.20
C ASP A 46 -2.49 -32.09 27.70
N ARG A 47 -1.20 -31.91 27.40
CA ARG A 47 -0.70 -31.72 26.03
C ARG A 47 -0.97 -32.91 25.12
N ASP A 48 -0.98 -34.13 25.64
CA ASP A 48 -1.28 -35.32 24.83
C ASP A 48 -2.76 -35.36 24.43
N ALA A 49 -3.64 -34.89 25.32
CA ALA A 49 -5.05 -34.74 25.01
C ALA A 49 -5.27 -33.67 23.93
N ALA A 50 -4.61 -32.51 24.06
CA ALA A 50 -4.66 -31.46 23.05
C ALA A 50 -4.13 -31.94 21.69
N HIS A 51 -3.02 -32.67 21.69
CA HIS A 51 -2.42 -33.23 20.49
C HIS A 51 -3.37 -34.20 19.77
N LYS A 52 -4.04 -35.10 20.51
CA LYS A 52 -5.05 -36.01 19.95
C LYS A 52 -6.25 -35.27 19.36
N LEU A 53 -6.75 -34.23 20.05
CA LEU A 53 -7.86 -33.39 19.57
C LEU A 53 -7.49 -32.66 18.27
N VAL A 54 -6.28 -32.12 18.17
CA VAL A 54 -5.81 -31.41 16.98
C VAL A 54 -5.63 -32.39 15.82
N THR A 55 -4.86 -33.47 16.02
CA THR A 55 -4.53 -34.45 14.97
C THR A 55 -5.76 -35.11 14.35
N SER A 56 -6.78 -35.43 15.14
CA SER A 56 -8.05 -36.02 14.64
C SER A 56 -8.84 -35.06 13.74
N HIS A 57 -8.62 -33.75 13.86
CA HIS A 57 -9.37 -32.70 13.15
C HIS A 57 -8.57 -32.05 12.00
N LEU A 58 -7.33 -32.45 11.73
CA LEU A 58 -6.52 -31.90 10.61
C LEU A 58 -7.20 -32.08 9.24
N ARG A 59 -7.99 -33.15 9.07
CA ARG A 59 -8.77 -33.41 7.86
C ARG A 59 -9.83 -32.34 7.60
N LEU A 60 -10.43 -31.80 8.68
CA LEU A 60 -11.39 -30.70 8.59
C LEU A 60 -10.69 -29.42 8.12
N VAL A 61 -9.50 -29.13 8.66
CA VAL A 61 -8.70 -27.97 8.25
C VAL A 61 -8.38 -28.04 6.77
N ALA A 62 -7.85 -29.18 6.31
CA ALA A 62 -7.55 -29.39 4.90
C ALA A 62 -8.79 -29.19 4.02
N LYS A 63 -9.96 -29.75 4.40
CA LYS A 63 -11.21 -29.55 3.66
C LYS A 63 -11.62 -28.08 3.55
N ILE A 64 -11.50 -27.31 4.64
CA ILE A 64 -11.84 -25.88 4.66
C ILE A 64 -10.86 -25.08 3.80
N ALA A 65 -9.55 -25.30 3.98
CA ALA A 65 -8.48 -24.62 3.24
C ALA A 65 -8.62 -24.78 1.71
N MET A 66 -9.03 -25.96 1.25
CA MET A 66 -9.25 -26.22 -0.18
C MET A 66 -10.32 -25.32 -0.81
N GLY A 67 -11.25 -24.79 -0.02
CA GLY A 67 -12.24 -23.81 -0.48
C GLY A 67 -11.68 -22.40 -0.73
N TYR A 68 -10.46 -22.13 -0.28
CA TYR A 68 -9.74 -20.87 -0.47
C TYR A 68 -8.66 -20.97 -1.55
N ARG A 69 -8.75 -21.96 -2.45
CA ARG A 69 -7.91 -21.98 -3.66
C ARG A 69 -8.30 -20.84 -4.60
N GLY A 70 -7.31 -20.32 -5.33
CA GLY A 70 -7.53 -19.28 -6.36
C GLY A 70 -7.34 -17.84 -5.91
N TYR A 71 -6.85 -17.60 -4.69
CA TYR A 71 -6.37 -16.29 -4.22
C TYR A 71 -4.87 -16.05 -4.53
N GLY A 72 -4.21 -16.94 -5.27
CA GLY A 72 -2.79 -16.80 -5.62
C GLY A 72 -1.79 -17.21 -4.52
N LEU A 73 -2.27 -17.66 -3.35
CA LEU A 73 -1.42 -18.08 -2.24
C LEU A 73 -1.18 -19.61 -2.23
N PRO A 74 0.01 -20.08 -1.82
CA PRO A 74 0.30 -21.50 -1.65
C PRO A 74 -0.69 -22.16 -0.69
N ILE A 75 -1.35 -23.22 -1.16
CA ILE A 75 -2.36 -23.92 -0.36
C ILE A 75 -1.77 -24.56 0.91
N SER A 76 -0.49 -24.93 0.89
CA SER A 76 0.22 -25.44 2.07
C SER A 76 0.25 -24.41 3.20
N GLU A 77 0.48 -23.15 2.90
CA GLU A 77 0.47 -22.06 3.88
C GLU A 77 -0.93 -21.80 4.43
N VAL A 78 -1.93 -21.82 3.56
CA VAL A 78 -3.34 -21.71 3.97
C VAL A 78 -3.73 -22.84 4.92
N VAL A 79 -3.27 -24.07 4.68
CA VAL A 79 -3.48 -25.20 5.59
C VAL A 79 -2.75 -24.98 6.92
N SER A 80 -1.51 -24.52 6.90
CA SER A 80 -0.74 -24.20 8.12
C SER A 80 -1.46 -23.16 8.99
N GLU A 81 -1.94 -22.08 8.40
CA GLU A 81 -2.69 -21.03 9.10
C GLU A 81 -4.05 -21.52 9.60
N GLY A 82 -4.69 -22.42 8.86
CA GLY A 82 -5.87 -23.14 9.33
C GLY A 82 -5.58 -24.04 10.55
N ASN A 83 -4.40 -24.68 10.60
CA ASN A 83 -3.98 -25.50 11.74
C ASN A 83 -3.75 -24.63 12.98
N VAL A 84 -3.18 -23.43 12.82
CA VAL A 84 -3.07 -22.44 13.90
C VAL A 84 -4.46 -22.06 14.42
N GLY A 85 -5.41 -21.81 13.53
CA GLY A 85 -6.81 -21.56 13.91
C GLY A 85 -7.44 -22.73 14.67
N LEU A 86 -7.19 -23.98 14.26
CA LEU A 86 -7.64 -25.17 14.99
C LEU A 86 -7.03 -25.25 16.39
N MET A 87 -5.72 -24.97 16.54
CA MET A 87 -5.07 -24.95 17.86
C MET A 87 -5.69 -23.89 18.78
N GLN A 88 -6.00 -22.70 18.25
CA GLN A 88 -6.70 -21.66 19.00
C GLN A 88 -8.12 -22.10 19.41
N ALA A 89 -8.82 -22.83 18.53
CA ALA A 89 -10.13 -23.39 18.84
C ALA A 89 -10.04 -24.40 19.99
N VAL A 90 -9.10 -25.35 19.94
CA VAL A 90 -8.90 -26.36 20.99
C VAL A 90 -8.59 -25.69 22.33
N LYS A 91 -7.78 -24.62 22.33
CA LYS A 91 -7.47 -23.85 23.55
C LYS A 91 -8.70 -23.22 24.22
N ARG A 92 -9.70 -22.82 23.43
CA ARG A 92 -10.89 -22.09 23.91
C ARG A 92 -12.17 -22.94 23.89
N PHE A 93 -12.08 -24.22 23.55
CA PHE A 93 -13.22 -25.09 23.43
C PHE A 93 -13.80 -25.46 24.79
N GLU A 94 -15.13 -25.39 24.90
CA GLU A 94 -15.86 -25.70 26.12
C GLU A 94 -16.73 -26.96 25.90
N PRO A 95 -16.32 -28.13 26.42
CA PRO A 95 -17.04 -29.39 26.17
C PRO A 95 -18.42 -29.43 26.83
N GLU A 96 -18.63 -28.69 27.91
CA GLU A 96 -19.90 -28.62 28.66
C GLU A 96 -21.06 -28.00 27.86
N LYS A 97 -20.76 -27.29 26.77
CA LYS A 97 -21.79 -26.68 25.90
C LYS A 97 -22.50 -27.69 25.00
N GLY A 98 -22.06 -28.95 24.95
CA GLY A 98 -22.73 -30.04 24.24
C GLY A 98 -22.59 -30.03 22.71
N PHE A 99 -21.80 -29.10 22.13
CA PHE A 99 -21.53 -29.08 20.70
C PHE A 99 -20.21 -29.79 20.36
N ARG A 100 -20.13 -30.40 19.17
CA ARG A 100 -18.90 -31.00 18.65
C ARG A 100 -17.79 -29.96 18.46
N LEU A 101 -16.55 -30.34 18.73
CA LEU A 101 -15.36 -29.51 18.49
C LEU A 101 -15.30 -29.05 17.03
N ALA A 102 -15.62 -29.92 16.07
CA ALA A 102 -15.65 -29.58 14.66
C ALA A 102 -16.53 -28.35 14.33
N THR A 103 -17.69 -28.22 15.00
CA THR A 103 -18.61 -27.09 14.80
C THR A 103 -18.00 -25.79 15.29
N TYR A 104 -17.35 -25.81 16.45
CA TYR A 104 -16.69 -24.64 17.03
C TYR A 104 -15.41 -24.26 16.26
N ALA A 105 -14.56 -25.26 15.97
CA ALA A 105 -13.29 -25.07 15.30
C ALA A 105 -13.45 -24.54 13.87
N MET A 106 -14.55 -24.86 13.18
CA MET A 106 -14.81 -24.34 11.83
C MET A 106 -14.72 -22.81 11.75
N TRP A 107 -15.21 -22.10 12.77
CA TRP A 107 -15.18 -20.63 12.80
C TRP A 107 -13.76 -20.09 12.96
N TRP A 108 -12.99 -20.67 13.88
CA TRP A 108 -11.57 -20.31 14.10
C TRP A 108 -10.69 -20.61 12.89
N ILE A 109 -10.88 -21.78 12.26
CA ILE A 109 -10.15 -22.16 11.06
C ILE A 109 -10.42 -21.17 9.93
N LYS A 110 -11.70 -20.85 9.67
CA LYS A 110 -12.08 -19.87 8.64
C LYS A 110 -11.51 -18.48 8.94
N ALA A 111 -11.63 -18.01 10.18
CA ALA A 111 -11.14 -16.70 10.58
C ALA A 111 -9.62 -16.59 10.40
N SER A 112 -8.86 -17.61 10.85
CA SER A 112 -7.40 -17.66 10.71
C SER A 112 -6.96 -17.62 9.24
N ILE A 113 -7.59 -18.46 8.40
CA ILE A 113 -7.33 -18.49 6.97
C ILE A 113 -7.68 -17.16 6.30
N GLN A 114 -8.85 -16.59 6.60
CA GLN A 114 -9.28 -15.34 5.99
C GLN A 114 -8.35 -14.18 6.36
N GLU A 115 -7.90 -14.13 7.62
CA GLU A 115 -6.97 -13.12 8.08
C GLU A 115 -5.59 -13.28 7.41
N TYR A 116 -5.11 -14.52 7.25
CA TYR A 116 -3.88 -14.80 6.49
C TYR A 116 -3.97 -14.28 5.05
N ILE A 117 -5.07 -14.62 4.36
CA ILE A 117 -5.29 -14.21 2.97
C ILE A 117 -5.31 -12.69 2.87
N LEU A 118 -6.08 -12.00 3.72
CA LEU A 118 -6.16 -10.54 3.67
C LEU A 118 -4.82 -9.85 3.94
N ARG A 119 -3.98 -10.44 4.80
CA ARG A 119 -2.66 -9.91 5.16
C ARG A 119 -1.60 -10.15 4.08
N SER A 120 -1.71 -11.25 3.34
CA SER A 120 -0.64 -11.76 2.46
C SER A 120 -0.96 -11.67 0.98
N TRP A 121 -2.17 -11.25 0.60
CA TRP A 121 -2.62 -11.23 -0.79
C TRP A 121 -1.97 -10.13 -1.65
N SER A 122 -1.59 -8.99 -1.06
CA SER A 122 -0.88 -7.90 -1.76
C SER A 122 0.25 -7.36 -0.88
N LEU A 123 1.32 -6.91 -1.52
CA LEU A 123 2.44 -6.20 -0.92
C LEU A 123 1.98 -4.88 -0.29
N VAL A 124 0.96 -4.24 -0.87
CA VAL A 124 0.39 -2.98 -0.36
C VAL A 124 -0.67 -3.29 0.70
N LYS A 125 -0.27 -3.11 1.97
CA LYS A 125 -1.16 -3.28 3.11
C LYS A 125 -2.07 -2.07 3.26
N MET A 126 -3.38 -2.30 3.29
CA MET A 126 -4.37 -1.29 3.67
C MET A 126 -5.29 -1.85 4.75
N GLY A 127 -5.77 -0.97 5.63
CA GLY A 127 -6.79 -1.33 6.61
C GLY A 127 -8.01 -1.95 5.91
N THR A 128 -8.59 -3.00 6.49
CA THR A 128 -9.77 -3.67 5.93
C THR A 128 -10.99 -3.40 6.80
N THR A 129 -11.98 -2.69 6.25
CA THR A 129 -13.30 -2.55 6.89
C THR A 129 -14.11 -3.84 6.75
N ALA A 130 -15.18 -4.01 7.55
CA ALA A 130 -16.05 -5.17 7.44
C ALA A 130 -16.68 -5.32 6.03
N ASN A 131 -17.04 -4.19 5.40
CA ASN A 131 -17.56 -4.15 4.04
C ASN A 131 -16.51 -4.59 3.02
N GLN A 132 -15.27 -4.13 3.18
CA GLN A 132 -14.16 -4.55 2.32
C GLN A 132 -13.83 -6.04 2.48
N LYS A 133 -13.83 -6.59 3.70
CA LYS A 133 -13.66 -8.05 3.91
C LYS A 133 -14.77 -8.83 3.21
N LYS A 134 -16.03 -8.37 3.31
CA LYS A 134 -17.18 -9.00 2.64
C LYS A 134 -17.03 -8.96 1.12
N LEU A 135 -16.62 -7.83 0.55
CA LEU A 135 -16.38 -7.68 -0.87
C LEU A 135 -15.21 -8.55 -1.34
N PHE A 136 -14.07 -8.55 -0.65
CA PHE A 136 -12.89 -9.32 -1.02
C PHE A 136 -13.21 -10.82 -1.25
N PHE A 137 -13.93 -11.46 -0.33
CA PHE A 137 -14.26 -12.89 -0.46
C PHE A 137 -15.44 -13.21 -1.38
N ASN A 138 -16.35 -12.25 -1.64
CA ASN A 138 -17.60 -12.52 -2.36
C ASN A 138 -17.69 -11.84 -3.73
N LEU A 139 -16.84 -10.87 -4.06
CA LEU A 139 -16.93 -10.08 -5.29
C LEU A 139 -16.76 -10.96 -6.52
N ARG A 140 -15.78 -11.87 -6.55
CA ARG A 140 -15.61 -12.82 -7.66
C ARG A 140 -16.85 -13.69 -7.90
N LYS A 141 -17.48 -14.16 -6.82
CA LYS A 141 -18.73 -14.93 -6.88
C LYS A 141 -19.91 -14.07 -7.34
N ALA A 142 -19.92 -12.78 -6.99
CA ALA A 142 -20.93 -11.83 -7.47
C ALA A 142 -20.76 -11.53 -8.97
N LYS A 143 -19.53 -11.23 -9.42
CA LYS A 143 -19.15 -11.02 -10.84
C LYS A 143 -19.53 -12.23 -11.70
N SER A 144 -19.21 -13.44 -11.25
CA SER A 144 -19.57 -14.69 -11.95
C SER A 144 -21.07 -14.88 -12.16
N LYS A 145 -21.91 -14.42 -11.23
CA LYS A 145 -23.37 -14.55 -11.35
C LYS A 145 -24.00 -13.58 -12.33
N ILE A 146 -23.30 -12.51 -12.70
CA ILE A 146 -23.75 -11.50 -13.66
C ILE A 146 -22.93 -11.56 -14.96
N SER A 147 -22.16 -12.63 -15.15
CA SER A 147 -21.26 -12.84 -16.29
C SER A 147 -20.28 -11.67 -16.54
N ALA A 148 -19.96 -10.88 -15.50
CA ALA A 148 -19.03 -9.77 -15.56
C ALA A 148 -17.61 -10.21 -15.16
N LEU A 149 -17.14 -11.34 -15.71
CA LEU A 149 -15.82 -11.90 -15.36
C LEU A 149 -14.67 -11.23 -16.11
N GLU A 150 -14.97 -10.28 -17.01
CA GLU A 150 -13.99 -9.55 -17.79
C GLU A 150 -12.98 -8.79 -16.90
N GLU A 151 -11.75 -8.71 -17.40
CA GLU A 151 -10.67 -7.90 -16.85
C GLU A 151 -10.94 -6.42 -17.16
N GLY A 152 -10.83 -5.56 -16.15
CA GLY A 152 -11.12 -4.12 -16.27
C GLY A 152 -12.17 -3.60 -15.29
N ASP A 153 -12.56 -2.33 -15.52
CA ASP A 153 -13.55 -1.64 -14.70
C ASP A 153 -14.96 -2.18 -14.97
N LEU A 154 -15.73 -2.34 -13.89
CA LEU A 154 -17.12 -2.80 -13.96
C LEU A 154 -18.02 -1.73 -14.57
N ARG A 155 -18.99 -2.16 -15.39
CA ARG A 155 -20.00 -1.24 -15.93
C ARG A 155 -20.88 -0.69 -14.78
N PRO A 156 -21.39 0.56 -14.87
CA PRO A 156 -22.15 1.17 -13.78
C PRO A 156 -23.40 0.38 -13.33
N ASP A 157 -24.06 -0.33 -14.24
CA ASP A 157 -25.18 -1.22 -13.95
C ASP A 157 -24.76 -2.45 -13.14
N GLN A 158 -23.61 -3.05 -13.47
CA GLN A 158 -23.04 -4.19 -12.75
C GLN A 158 -22.64 -3.81 -11.32
N VAL A 159 -22.03 -2.62 -11.15
CA VAL A 159 -21.66 -2.07 -9.84
C VAL A 159 -22.89 -1.97 -8.94
N LYS A 160 -23.98 -1.36 -9.42
CA LYS A 160 -25.23 -1.20 -8.64
C LYS A 160 -25.84 -2.54 -8.22
N ILE A 161 -25.83 -3.54 -9.10
CA ILE A 161 -26.34 -4.88 -8.79
C ILE A 161 -25.52 -5.53 -7.68
N ILE A 162 -24.19 -5.43 -7.75
CA ILE A 162 -23.27 -5.99 -6.76
C ILE A 162 -23.40 -5.26 -5.42
N ALA A 163 -23.41 -3.92 -5.44
CA ALA A 163 -23.55 -3.06 -4.27
C ALA A 163 -24.83 -3.37 -3.51
N LYS A 164 -25.98 -3.43 -4.20
CA LYS A 164 -27.28 -3.79 -3.60
C LYS A 164 -27.28 -5.19 -3.02
N ARG A 165 -26.66 -6.17 -3.70
CA ARG A 165 -26.61 -7.57 -3.24
C ARG A 165 -25.74 -7.74 -2.01
N LEU A 166 -24.61 -7.03 -1.96
CA LEU A 166 -23.65 -7.13 -0.86
C LEU A 166 -23.90 -6.11 0.25
N GLY A 167 -24.83 -5.17 0.06
CA GLY A 167 -25.16 -4.14 1.05
C GLY A 167 -23.99 -3.21 1.34
N VAL A 168 -23.29 -2.78 0.29
CA VAL A 168 -22.11 -1.90 0.33
C VAL A 168 -22.31 -0.73 -0.64
N THR A 169 -21.45 0.28 -0.59
CA THR A 169 -21.56 1.43 -1.51
C THR A 169 -21.06 1.08 -2.91
N ASP A 170 -21.52 1.80 -3.93
CA ASP A 170 -21.03 1.65 -5.31
C ASP A 170 -19.52 1.91 -5.37
N GLN A 171 -19.02 2.91 -4.62
CA GLN A 171 -17.61 3.23 -4.54
C GLN A 171 -16.78 2.08 -3.95
N ASP A 172 -17.26 1.44 -2.87
CA ASP A 172 -16.57 0.28 -2.28
C ASP A 172 -16.39 -0.86 -3.31
N VAL A 173 -17.36 -1.07 -4.20
CA VAL A 173 -17.30 -2.09 -5.24
C VAL A 173 -16.25 -1.73 -6.30
N ILE A 174 -16.23 -0.47 -6.75
CA ILE A 174 -15.26 0.02 -7.75
C ILE A 174 -13.84 -0.10 -7.19
N ASP A 175 -13.61 0.42 -5.98
CA ASP A 175 -12.31 0.39 -5.32
C ASP A 175 -11.85 -1.05 -5.09
N MET A 176 -12.75 -1.94 -4.66
CA MET A 176 -12.40 -3.35 -4.48
C MET A 176 -12.13 -4.06 -5.81
N ASN A 177 -12.87 -3.76 -6.89
CA ASN A 177 -12.62 -4.38 -8.19
C ASN A 177 -11.24 -4.02 -8.73
N ARG A 178 -10.86 -2.75 -8.62
CA ARG A 178 -9.50 -2.29 -8.98
C ARG A 178 -8.45 -2.91 -8.08
N ARG A 179 -8.71 -2.96 -6.77
CA ARG A 179 -7.82 -3.60 -5.80
C ARG A 179 -7.57 -5.06 -6.15
N LEU A 180 -8.59 -5.83 -6.50
CA LEU A 180 -8.47 -7.25 -6.85
C LEU A 180 -7.67 -7.52 -8.15
N GLY A 181 -7.27 -6.49 -8.89
CA GLY A 181 -6.33 -6.62 -10.02
C GLY A 181 -4.97 -7.18 -9.62
N GLY A 182 -4.58 -7.02 -8.35
CA GLY A 182 -3.36 -7.59 -7.79
C GLY A 182 -2.11 -6.80 -8.14
N ASP A 183 -0.98 -7.27 -7.61
CA ASP A 183 0.33 -6.68 -7.86
C ASP A 183 0.97 -7.38 -9.07
N ALA A 184 1.52 -6.61 -10.01
CA ALA A 184 2.25 -7.13 -11.16
C ALA A 184 3.77 -7.03 -10.90
N SER A 185 4.52 -8.04 -11.33
CA SER A 185 5.98 -8.00 -11.27
C SER A 185 6.51 -7.15 -12.41
N LEU A 186 7.39 -6.19 -12.09
CA LEU A 186 8.10 -5.40 -13.10
C LEU A 186 9.11 -6.24 -13.90
N ASN A 187 9.55 -7.36 -13.34
CA ASN A 187 10.43 -8.33 -14.01
C ASN A 187 9.66 -9.38 -14.81
N ALA A 188 8.33 -9.28 -14.91
CA ALA A 188 7.58 -10.19 -15.76
C ALA A 188 7.93 -9.91 -17.22
N PRO A 189 8.30 -10.94 -18.02
CA PRO A 189 8.65 -10.74 -19.41
C PRO A 189 7.41 -10.34 -20.20
N ILE A 190 7.54 -9.29 -21.01
CA ILE A 190 6.56 -8.91 -22.02
C ILE A 190 6.88 -9.75 -23.26
N ARG A 191 5.95 -10.63 -23.63
CA ARG A 191 6.00 -11.31 -24.93
C ARG A 191 5.27 -10.45 -25.95
N ASP A 192 6.02 -9.61 -26.63
CA ASP A 192 5.60 -9.02 -27.90
C ASP A 192 6.50 -9.59 -29.01
N ASP A 193 5.97 -9.71 -30.22
CA ASP A 193 6.53 -10.52 -31.33
C ASP A 193 7.88 -10.01 -31.90
N GLY A 194 8.49 -8.98 -31.29
CA GLY A 194 9.72 -8.35 -31.78
C GLY A 194 10.82 -8.11 -30.73
N GLU A 195 10.47 -7.83 -29.48
CA GLU A 195 11.45 -7.52 -28.42
C GLU A 195 11.07 -8.20 -27.10
N ALA A 196 11.96 -9.07 -26.62
CA ALA A 196 11.87 -9.61 -25.28
C ALA A 196 12.37 -8.55 -24.29
N GLY A 197 11.45 -7.93 -23.55
CA GLY A 197 11.76 -6.95 -22.50
C GLY A 197 11.02 -7.27 -21.21
N GLU A 198 11.44 -6.65 -20.12
CA GLU A 198 10.72 -6.67 -18.85
C GLU A 198 9.84 -5.40 -18.73
N TRP A 199 8.78 -5.42 -17.92
CA TRP A 199 7.93 -4.23 -17.71
C TRP A 199 8.71 -3.02 -17.19
N GLN A 200 9.77 -3.24 -16.41
CA GLN A 200 10.63 -2.16 -15.91
C GLN A 200 11.31 -1.36 -17.04
N ASP A 201 11.58 -1.98 -18.19
CA ASP A 201 12.31 -1.34 -19.29
C ASP A 201 11.46 -0.27 -20.00
N TRP A 202 10.14 -0.33 -19.83
CA TRP A 202 9.16 0.58 -20.40
C TRP A 202 8.72 1.69 -19.43
N LEU A 203 9.24 1.68 -18.20
CA LEU A 203 8.92 2.72 -17.21
C LEU A 203 9.62 4.03 -17.59
N VAL A 204 8.82 5.07 -17.83
CA VAL A 204 9.32 6.41 -18.10
C VAL A 204 9.74 7.07 -16.79
N ASP A 205 11.00 7.53 -16.73
CA ASP A 205 11.44 8.45 -15.69
C ASP A 205 10.98 9.87 -16.04
N ASN A 206 10.18 10.47 -15.16
CA ASN A 206 9.70 11.85 -15.33
C ASN A 206 10.69 12.88 -14.75
N SER A 207 11.85 12.44 -14.26
CA SER A 207 12.90 13.34 -13.81
C SER A 207 13.41 14.19 -14.98
N PRO A 208 13.80 15.45 -14.73
CA PRO A 208 14.38 16.29 -15.77
C PRO A 208 15.60 15.60 -16.37
N ASN A 209 15.71 15.62 -17.70
CA ASN A 209 16.89 15.11 -18.38
C ASN A 209 18.09 16.04 -18.12
N ALA A 210 19.30 15.57 -18.43
CA ALA A 210 20.53 16.33 -18.18
C ALA A 210 20.52 17.71 -18.88
N GLU A 211 19.93 17.80 -20.06
CA GLU A 211 19.76 19.06 -20.80
C GLU A 211 18.85 20.04 -20.07
N ALA A 212 17.69 19.59 -19.56
CA ALA A 212 16.77 20.42 -18.80
C ALA A 212 17.40 20.89 -17.49
N VAL A 213 18.13 20.02 -16.78
CA VAL A 213 18.88 20.40 -15.56
C VAL A 213 19.93 21.46 -15.87
N MET A 214 20.70 21.28 -16.96
CA MET A 214 21.72 22.23 -17.37
C MET A 214 21.11 23.57 -17.77
N ALA A 215 20.05 23.54 -18.58
CA ALA A 215 19.33 24.75 -19.01
C ALA A 215 18.76 25.52 -17.82
N GLU A 216 18.16 24.84 -16.84
CA GLU A 216 17.65 25.48 -15.63
C GLU A 216 18.78 26.10 -14.78
N SER A 217 19.92 25.40 -14.66
CA SER A 217 21.09 25.91 -13.96
C SER A 217 21.68 27.15 -14.64
N GLU A 218 21.86 27.11 -15.96
CA GLU A 218 22.37 28.25 -16.74
C GLU A 218 21.41 29.43 -16.71
N GLU A 219 20.10 29.18 -16.85
CA GLU A 219 19.09 30.21 -16.75
C GLU A 219 19.08 30.85 -15.35
N PHE A 220 19.20 30.05 -14.29
CA PHE A 220 19.32 30.55 -12.93
C PHE A 220 20.55 31.44 -12.75
N ASP A 221 21.71 30.99 -13.22
CA ASP A 221 22.96 31.75 -13.14
C ASP A 221 22.88 33.06 -13.94
N HIS A 222 22.31 33.04 -15.14
CA HIS A 222 22.07 34.25 -15.93
C HIS A 222 21.13 35.22 -15.23
N ARG A 223 20.00 34.75 -14.69
CA ARG A 223 19.06 35.58 -13.91
C ARG A 223 19.73 36.17 -12.67
N ARG A 224 20.55 35.38 -11.96
CA ARG A 224 21.30 35.82 -10.78
C ARG A 224 22.35 36.87 -11.13
N GLN A 225 23.09 36.68 -12.22
CA GLN A 225 24.06 37.67 -12.71
C GLN A 225 23.37 38.97 -13.14
N ALA A 226 22.25 38.88 -13.86
CA ALA A 226 21.45 40.03 -14.27
C ALA A 226 20.92 40.81 -13.05
N LEU A 227 20.45 40.10 -12.01
CA LEU A 227 20.01 40.71 -10.76
C LEU A 227 21.17 41.41 -10.02
N ASN A 228 22.32 40.75 -9.89
CA ASN A 228 23.51 41.35 -9.25
C ASN A 228 23.98 42.61 -9.99
N GLY A 229 23.98 42.60 -11.33
CA GLY A 229 24.29 43.78 -12.14
C GLY A 229 23.26 44.90 -11.97
N ALA A 230 21.97 44.55 -11.92
CA ALA A 230 20.88 45.51 -11.74
C ALA A 230 20.88 46.18 -10.35
N ILE A 231 21.24 45.45 -9.29
CA ILE A 231 21.41 46.00 -7.93
C ILE A 231 22.52 47.06 -7.92
N GLY A 232 23.53 46.93 -8.77
CA GLY A 232 24.62 47.92 -8.91
C GLY A 232 24.17 49.30 -9.42
N VAL A 233 22.99 49.42 -10.03
CA VAL A 233 22.41 50.69 -10.49
C VAL A 233 21.84 51.51 -9.32
N LEU A 234 21.53 50.86 -8.20
CA LEU A 234 20.95 51.51 -7.03
C LEU A 234 22.00 52.32 -6.28
N ASN A 235 21.59 53.48 -5.77
CA ASN A 235 22.43 54.21 -4.82
C ASN A 235 22.51 53.46 -3.46
N PRO A 236 23.49 53.75 -2.58
CA PRO A 236 23.68 52.99 -1.34
C PRO A 236 22.43 52.90 -0.45
N ARG A 237 21.61 53.95 -0.45
CA ARG A 237 20.38 54.04 0.33
C ARG A 237 19.25 53.20 -0.27
N GLU A 238 19.05 53.27 -1.58
CA GLU A 238 18.10 52.44 -2.34
C GLU A 238 18.46 50.96 -2.22
N ARG A 239 19.76 50.63 -2.35
CA ARG A 239 20.28 49.27 -2.24
C ARG A 239 20.01 48.65 -0.87
N ARG A 240 20.33 49.36 0.22
CA ARG A 240 20.09 48.88 1.59
C ARG A 240 18.60 48.64 1.87
N ILE A 241 17.71 49.52 1.40
CA ILE A 241 16.25 49.35 1.52
C ILE A 241 15.77 48.15 0.68
N PHE A 242 16.29 47.98 -0.53
CA PHE A 242 15.92 46.88 -1.41
C PHE A 242 16.39 45.52 -0.86
N GLU A 243 17.64 45.43 -0.41
CA GLU A 243 18.21 44.20 0.17
C GLU A 243 17.46 43.78 1.43
N ALA A 244 17.23 44.71 2.37
CA ALA A 244 16.54 44.44 3.63
C ALA A 244 15.06 44.06 3.47
N ARG A 245 14.42 44.39 2.33
CA ARG A 245 12.98 44.14 2.08
C ARG A 245 12.71 42.98 1.12
N ARG A 246 13.61 42.71 0.18
CA ARG A 246 13.36 41.79 -0.95
C ARG A 246 14.38 40.66 -1.08
N LEU A 247 15.57 40.80 -0.50
CA LEU A 247 16.65 39.80 -0.62
C LEU A 247 17.02 39.14 0.72
N ALA A 248 16.44 39.61 1.83
CA ALA A 248 16.58 39.00 3.14
C ALA A 248 15.47 37.97 3.39
N ASP A 249 15.81 36.86 4.03
CA ASP A 249 14.86 35.81 4.43
C ASP A 249 13.79 36.35 5.39
N GLU A 250 14.20 37.26 6.28
CA GLU A 250 13.31 37.99 7.19
C GLU A 250 13.29 39.49 6.79
N PRO A 251 12.27 39.94 6.04
CA PRO A 251 12.23 41.31 5.54
C PRO A 251 11.93 42.30 6.68
N MET A 252 12.76 43.33 6.80
CA MET A 252 12.57 44.41 7.78
C MET A 252 11.26 45.18 7.53
N THR A 253 10.68 45.78 8.56
CA THR A 253 9.50 46.62 8.39
C THR A 253 9.88 48.00 7.84
N LEU A 254 8.90 48.70 7.24
CA LEU A 254 9.09 50.08 6.80
C LEU A 254 9.36 51.03 7.97
N GLU A 255 8.93 50.67 9.18
CA GLU A 255 9.11 51.48 10.39
C GLU A 255 10.55 51.36 10.92
N ASP A 256 11.12 50.16 10.91
CA ASP A 256 12.52 49.94 11.29
C ASP A 256 13.48 50.67 10.34
N LEU A 257 13.21 50.60 9.03
CA LEU A 257 14.00 51.31 8.01
C LEU A 257 13.78 52.83 8.06
N ALA A 258 12.59 53.30 8.44
CA ALA A 258 12.30 54.72 8.64
C ALA A 258 13.13 55.28 9.81
N ALA A 259 13.24 54.51 10.90
CA ALA A 259 14.09 54.84 12.04
C ALA A 259 15.59 54.81 11.66
N GLU A 260 16.06 53.79 10.93
CA GLU A 260 17.45 53.67 10.46
C GLU A 260 17.91 54.86 9.61
N PHE A 261 17.04 55.36 8.71
CA PHE A 261 17.37 56.44 7.77
C PHE A 261 16.86 57.83 8.16
N GLY A 262 16.24 57.98 9.33
CA GLY A 262 15.71 59.26 9.82
C GLY A 262 14.68 59.91 8.89
N VAL A 263 13.79 59.11 8.27
CA VAL A 263 12.75 59.60 7.34
C VAL A 263 11.38 59.00 7.65
N SER A 264 10.32 59.56 7.06
CA SER A 264 8.97 59.01 7.23
C SER A 264 8.83 57.62 6.60
N ARG A 265 7.92 56.81 7.15
CA ARG A 265 7.55 55.49 6.62
C ARG A 265 7.15 55.54 5.14
N GLU A 266 6.37 56.56 4.76
CA GLU A 266 5.96 56.76 3.36
C GLU A 266 7.15 57.09 2.45
N ARG A 267 8.17 57.79 2.97
CA ARG A 267 9.38 58.06 2.20
C ARG A 267 10.18 56.78 1.91
N VAL A 268 10.30 55.87 2.88
CA VAL A 268 10.93 54.55 2.67
C VAL A 268 10.14 53.75 1.63
N ARG A 269 8.80 53.75 1.70
CA ARG A 269 7.95 53.09 0.71
C ARG A 269 8.17 53.63 -0.71
N GLN A 270 8.25 54.95 -0.88
CA GLN A 270 8.54 55.56 -2.18
C GLN A 270 9.92 55.17 -2.71
N ILE A 271 10.93 55.09 -1.84
CA ILE A 271 12.29 54.67 -2.22
C ILE A 271 12.28 53.19 -2.61
N GLU A 272 11.58 52.32 -1.88
CA GLU A 272 11.42 50.90 -2.21
C GLU A 272 10.82 50.70 -3.61
N VAL A 273 9.70 51.38 -3.90
CA VAL A 273 9.02 51.27 -5.20
C VAL A 273 9.93 51.74 -6.34
N ARG A 274 10.59 52.89 -6.18
CA ARG A 274 11.52 53.40 -7.21
C ARG A 274 12.74 52.49 -7.39
N ALA A 275 13.29 51.96 -6.31
CA ALA A 275 14.40 51.01 -6.38
C ALA A 275 13.98 49.73 -7.12
N PHE A 276 12.77 49.23 -6.84
CA PHE A 276 12.22 48.08 -7.54
C PHE A 276 12.04 48.33 -9.04
N GLU A 277 11.47 49.47 -9.44
CA GLU A 277 11.31 49.85 -10.85
C GLU A 277 12.66 49.95 -11.57
N LYS A 278 13.68 50.54 -10.92
CA LYS A 278 15.05 50.62 -11.47
C LYS A 278 15.66 49.24 -11.67
N VAL A 279 15.60 48.37 -10.66
CA VAL A 279 16.12 47.00 -10.76
C VAL A 279 15.38 46.22 -11.84
N GLN A 280 14.05 46.31 -11.88
CA GLN A 280 13.25 45.62 -12.88
C GLN A 280 13.60 46.07 -14.30
N SER A 281 13.77 47.37 -14.53
CA SER A 281 14.20 47.91 -15.82
C SER A 281 15.60 47.44 -16.20
N ALA A 282 16.55 47.46 -15.26
CA ALA A 282 17.93 47.02 -15.50
C ALA A 282 18.04 45.51 -15.75
N VAL A 283 17.27 44.67 -15.06
CA VAL A 283 17.20 43.22 -15.30
C VAL A 283 16.65 42.95 -16.69
N LYS A 284 15.48 43.52 -17.04
CA LYS A 284 14.88 43.35 -18.38
C LYS A 284 15.83 43.79 -19.50
N GLY A 285 16.51 44.91 -19.32
CA GLY A 285 17.49 45.40 -20.31
C GLY A 285 18.75 44.54 -20.40
N THR A 286 19.10 43.79 -19.35
CA THR A 286 20.26 42.88 -19.37
C THR A 286 19.90 41.55 -20.01
N ILE A 287 18.74 40.99 -19.68
CA ILE A 287 18.21 39.76 -20.30
C ILE A 287 17.99 39.98 -21.80
N ALA A 288 17.33 41.06 -22.21
CA ALA A 288 17.11 41.34 -23.64
C ALA A 288 18.40 41.52 -24.45
N ARG A 289 19.48 42.03 -23.83
CA ARG A 289 20.81 42.11 -24.47
C ARG A 289 21.49 40.75 -24.57
N GLN A 290 21.29 39.86 -23.60
CA GLN A 290 21.81 38.50 -23.63
C GLN A 290 21.07 37.65 -24.67
N GLU A 291 19.74 37.75 -24.75
CA GLU A 291 18.93 37.09 -25.79
C GLU A 291 19.34 37.54 -27.19
N ALA A 292 19.48 38.84 -27.43
CA ALA A 292 19.92 39.36 -28.73
C ALA A 292 21.36 38.95 -29.10
N ALA A 293 22.24 38.77 -28.10
CA ALA A 293 23.62 38.30 -28.32
C ALA A 293 23.67 36.80 -28.65
N LEU A 294 22.79 35.99 -28.06
CA LEU A 294 22.62 34.57 -28.37
C LEU A 294 22.04 34.36 -29.77
N GLU A 295 21.03 35.15 -30.16
CA GLU A 295 20.45 35.11 -31.51
C GLU A 295 21.45 35.53 -32.61
N ALA A 296 22.36 36.45 -32.32
CA ALA A 296 23.39 36.88 -33.27
C ALA A 296 24.58 35.91 -33.39
N ALA A 297 24.72 34.96 -32.46
CA ALA A 297 25.78 33.96 -32.45
C ALA A 297 25.40 32.63 -33.15
N HIS A 298 24.11 32.47 -33.47
CA HIS A 298 23.56 31.37 -34.26
C HIS A 298 23.37 31.76 -35.74
#